data_AF-A0A4U2ZWA1-F1
#
_entry.id   AF-A0A4U2ZWA1-F1
#
_cell.length_a   1.000
_cell.length_b   1.000
_cell.length_c   1.000
_cell.angle_alpha   90.00
_cell.angle_beta   90.00
_cell.angle_gamma   90.00
#
_symmetry.space_group_name_H-M   'P 1'
#
loop_
_entity.id
_entity.type
_entity.pdbx_description
1 polymer ?
#
loop_
_entity_poly.entity_id
_entity_poly.type
_entity_poly.pdbx_seq_one_letter_code
_entity_poly.pdbx_strand_id
1 'polypeptide(L)'
;EDLPNELAKAIKDLDQKQLDTPYRVGGWTVRQVVHHVVDSHMNSYIRFKLALTEKNPTIKPYKEEKWAELPDSKLPVDVSLVMLESLHKRWV
;
A
#
# COMPACT_ATOMS: atom_id res chain seq x y z
N GLU A 1 16.11 0.84 -4.21
CA GLU A 1 15.54 1.29 -2.92
C GLU A 1 14.75 0.16 -2.31
N ASP A 2 14.74 0.04 -0.99
CA ASP A 2 14.17 -1.10 -0.24
C ASP A 2 12.98 -0.64 0.61
N LEU A 3 11.94 -0.15 -0.06
CA LEU A 3 10.76 0.43 0.61
C LEU A 3 10.08 -0.52 1.61
N PRO A 4 9.89 -1.83 1.34
CA PRO A 4 9.22 -2.71 2.30
C PRO A 4 9.92 -2.73 3.65
N ASN A 5 11.27 -2.79 3.64
CA ASN A 5 12.06 -2.78 4.87
C ASN A 5 12.06 -1.41 5.55
N GLU A 6 12.13 -0.31 4.80
CA GLU A 6 12.07 1.04 5.37
C GLU A 6 10.69 1.34 5.99
N LEU A 7 9.60 0.90 5.35
CA LEU A 7 8.25 1.05 5.89
C LEU A 7 8.06 0.21 7.16
N ALA A 8 8.54 -1.04 7.17
CA ALA A 8 8.49 -1.89 8.35
C ALA A 8 9.28 -1.28 9.52
N LYS A 9 10.47 -0.73 9.27
CA LYS A 9 11.25 0.00 10.28
C LYS A 9 10.49 1.22 10.82
N ALA A 10 9.85 1.99 9.94
CA ALA A 10 9.16 3.21 10.32
C ALA A 10 7.97 2.99 11.27
N ILE A 11 7.33 1.81 11.21
CA ILE A 11 6.15 1.50 12.03
C ILE A 11 6.41 0.49 13.15
N LYS A 12 7.63 -0.04 13.27
CA LYS A 12 8.00 -1.15 14.16
C LYS A 12 7.60 -0.94 15.62
N ASP A 13 7.79 0.28 16.13
CA ASP A 13 7.60 0.62 17.54
C ASP A 13 6.27 1.34 17.81
N LEU A 14 5.35 1.33 16.84
CA LEU A 14 4.02 1.94 17.00
C LEU A 14 3.04 0.97 17.66
N ASP A 15 2.32 1.44 18.67
CA ASP A 15 1.19 0.73 19.24
C ASP A 15 -0.08 0.83 18.36
N GLN A 16 -1.13 0.09 18.72
CA GLN A 16 -2.40 0.08 17.96
C GLN A 16 -3.02 1.48 17.87
N LYS A 17 -2.92 2.29 18.92
CA LYS A 17 -3.48 3.65 18.95
C LYS A 17 -2.70 4.58 18.03
N GLN A 18 -1.39 4.45 17.98
CA GLN A 18 -0.52 5.20 17.08
C GLN A 18 -0.76 4.79 15.61
N LEU A 19 -0.93 3.49 15.34
CA LEU A 19 -1.32 3.00 14.01
C LEU A 19 -2.67 3.57 13.55
N ASP A 20 -3.59 3.79 14.48
CA ASP A 20 -4.91 4.37 14.22
C ASP A 20 -4.94 5.92 14.34
N THR A 21 -3.77 6.56 14.48
CA THR A 21 -3.66 8.02 14.52
C THR A 21 -3.56 8.59 13.10
N PRO A 22 -4.36 9.62 12.74
CA PRO A 22 -4.22 10.32 11.46
C PRO A 22 -2.85 10.98 11.32
N TYR A 23 -2.17 10.82 10.17
CA TYR A 23 -0.87 11.45 9.93
C TYR A 23 -0.95 12.99 9.78
N ARG A 24 -2.16 13.51 9.54
CA ARG A 24 -2.52 14.93 9.53
C ARG A 24 -4.01 15.11 9.84
N VAL A 25 -4.43 16.34 10.14
CA VAL A 25 -5.85 16.67 10.36
C VAL A 25 -6.68 16.29 9.12
N GLY A 26 -7.71 15.47 9.32
CA GLY A 26 -8.57 14.95 8.26
C GLY A 26 -7.88 13.96 7.29
N GLY A 27 -6.67 13.52 7.59
CA GLY A 27 -5.93 12.54 6.80
C GLY A 27 -6.22 11.10 7.20
N TRP A 28 -5.63 10.16 6.45
CA TRP A 28 -5.64 8.74 6.78
C TRP A 28 -4.85 8.44 8.05
N THR A 29 -5.22 7.34 8.71
CA THR A 29 -4.40 6.76 9.77
C THR A 29 -3.12 6.15 9.20
N VAL A 30 -2.11 5.94 10.04
CA VAL A 30 -0.89 5.23 9.63
C VAL A 30 -1.24 3.84 9.05
N ARG A 31 -2.18 3.13 9.68
CA ARG A 31 -2.68 1.83 9.20
C ARG A 31 -3.23 1.91 7.78
N GLN A 32 -4.10 2.88 7.51
CA GLN A 32 -4.66 3.10 6.17
C GLN A 32 -3.56 3.43 5.15
N VAL A 33 -2.55 4.22 5.53
CA VAL A 33 -1.40 4.51 4.65
C VAL A 33 -0.63 3.23 4.32
N VAL A 34 -0.35 2.37 5.30
CA VAL A 34 0.37 1.09 5.06
C VAL A 34 -0.41 0.18 4.11
N HIS A 35 -1.72 0.02 4.30
CA HIS A 35 -2.56 -0.75 3.38
C HIS A 35 -2.62 -0.11 1.99
N HIS A 36 -2.75 1.21 1.92
CA HIS A 36 -2.77 1.92 0.64
C HIS A 36 -1.45 1.75 -0.15
N VAL A 37 -0.29 1.72 0.52
CA VAL A 37 1.01 1.51 -0.17
C VAL A 37 1.00 0.19 -0.93
N VAL A 38 0.53 -0.91 -0.33
CA VAL A 38 0.47 -2.19 -1.05
C VAL A 38 -0.56 -2.17 -2.18
N ASP A 39 -1.73 -1.56 -1.99
CA ASP A 39 -2.75 -1.43 -3.05
C ASP A 39 -2.26 -0.63 -4.26
N SER A 40 -1.63 0.51 -3.99
CA SER A 40 -1.04 1.39 -5.00
C SER A 40 0.05 0.66 -5.77
N HIS A 41 0.91 -0.08 -5.06
CA HIS A 41 2.00 -0.82 -5.66
C HIS A 41 1.52 -2.02 -6.47
N MET A 42 0.47 -2.72 -6.04
CA MET A 42 -0.14 -3.80 -6.84
C MET A 42 -0.74 -3.25 -8.14
N ASN A 43 -1.46 -2.13 -8.07
CA ASN A 43 -1.97 -1.45 -9.25
C ASN A 43 -0.82 -1.06 -10.20
N SER A 44 0.27 -0.52 -9.67
CA SER A 44 1.43 -0.12 -10.47
C SER A 44 2.13 -1.32 -11.10
N TYR A 45 2.39 -2.40 -10.35
CA TYR A 45 2.93 -3.65 -10.90
C TYR A 45 2.10 -4.19 -12.09
N ILE A 46 0.77 -4.17 -11.97
CA ILE A 46 -0.13 -4.55 -13.08
C ILE A 46 0.04 -3.60 -14.26
N ARG A 47 0.08 -2.28 -14.03
CA ARG A 47 0.27 -1.27 -15.09
C ARG A 47 1.61 -1.45 -15.81
N PHE A 48 2.68 -1.82 -15.12
CA PHE A 48 3.97 -2.17 -15.74
C PHE A 48 3.84 -3.36 -16.67
N LYS A 49 3.14 -4.42 -16.25
CA LYS A 49 2.89 -5.58 -17.12
C LYS A 49 2.11 -5.20 -18.37
N LEU A 50 1.02 -4.43 -18.22
CA LEU A 50 0.24 -3.92 -19.36
C LEU A 50 1.11 -3.10 -20.32
N ALA A 51 1.91 -2.16 -19.80
CA ALA A 51 2.76 -1.29 -20.60
C ALA A 51 3.84 -2.06 -21.39
N LEU A 52 4.32 -3.18 -20.85
CA LEU A 52 5.32 -4.03 -21.51
C LEU A 52 4.72 -4.99 -22.56
N THR A 53 3.41 -5.25 -22.50
CA THR A 53 2.75 -6.26 -23.36
C THR A 53 1.72 -5.70 -24.33
N GLU A 54 1.33 -4.43 -24.18
CA GLU A 54 0.28 -3.80 -24.98
C GLU A 54 0.76 -2.47 -25.61
N LYS A 55 0.13 -2.07 -26.71
CA LYS A 55 0.44 -0.79 -27.38
C LYS A 55 -0.39 0.34 -26.76
N ASN A 56 0.24 1.21 -25.98
CA ASN A 56 -0.38 2.37 -25.32
C ASN A 56 -1.65 2.02 -24.52
N PRO A 57 -1.56 1.14 -23.50
CA PRO A 57 -2.73 0.71 -22.75
C PRO A 57 -3.34 1.86 -21.94
N THR A 58 -4.68 1.91 -21.91
CA THR A 58 -5.42 2.75 -20.96
C THR A 58 -5.45 2.07 -19.60
N ILE A 59 -4.77 2.64 -18.62
CA ILE A 59 -4.75 2.10 -17.25
C ILE A 59 -6.08 2.32 -16.54
N LYS A 60 -6.42 1.43 -15.59
CA LYS A 60 -7.63 1.56 -14.77
C LYS A 60 -7.37 2.47 -13.56
N PRO A 61 -8.09 3.59 -13.41
CA PRO A 61 -8.12 4.35 -12.17
C PRO A 61 -8.93 3.60 -11.10
N TYR A 62 -8.62 3.86 -9.84
CA TYR A 62 -9.36 3.34 -8.69
C TYR A 62 -9.62 4.46 -7.69
N LYS A 63 -10.67 4.30 -6.87
CA LYS A 63 -11.07 5.26 -5.85
C LYS A 63 -10.32 4.95 -4.56
N GLU A 64 -9.07 5.36 -4.47
CA GLU A 64 -8.18 5.05 -3.34
C GLU A 64 -8.77 5.45 -1.98
N GLU A 65 -9.50 6.56 -1.92
CA GLU A 65 -10.22 7.02 -0.74
C GLU A 65 -11.30 6.04 -0.31
N LYS A 66 -11.97 5.38 -1.26
CA LYS A 66 -12.98 4.37 -0.98
C LYS A 66 -12.38 3.02 -0.63
N TRP A 67 -11.19 2.70 -1.13
CA TRP A 67 -10.47 1.48 -0.76
C TRP A 67 -10.01 1.55 0.70
N ALA A 68 -9.47 2.71 1.12
CA ALA A 68 -9.07 2.96 2.50
C ALA A 68 -10.22 2.92 3.53
N GLU A 69 -11.48 2.97 3.08
CA GLU A 69 -12.70 2.86 3.91
C GLU A 69 -13.17 1.40 4.09
N LEU A 70 -12.63 0.44 3.33
CA LEU A 70 -13.07 -0.95 3.36
C LEU A 70 -12.63 -1.69 4.65
N PRO A 71 -13.33 -2.77 5.05
CA PRO A 71 -13.03 -3.48 6.29
C PRO A 71 -11.60 -4.03 6.39
N ASP A 72 -11.00 -4.41 5.26
CA ASP A 72 -9.63 -4.91 5.19
C ASP A 72 -8.58 -3.85 5.54
N SER A 73 -8.88 -2.56 5.36
CA SER A 73 -8.02 -1.45 5.82
C SER A 73 -7.92 -1.32 7.35
N LYS A 74 -8.60 -2.21 8.10
CA LYS A 74 -8.50 -2.33 9.56
C LYS A 74 -7.68 -3.54 10.03
N LEU A 75 -7.18 -4.35 9.10
CA LEU A 75 -6.37 -5.52 9.44
C LEU A 75 -5.05 -5.12 10.12
N PRO A 76 -4.35 -6.09 10.75
CA PRO A 76 -2.96 -5.87 11.15
C PRO A 76 -2.10 -5.46 9.96
N VAL A 77 -1.26 -4.43 10.14
CA VAL A 77 -0.39 -3.88 9.09
C VAL A 77 0.61 -4.91 8.54
N ASP A 78 0.96 -5.92 9.33
CA ASP A 78 1.87 -7.01 8.96
C ASP A 78 1.41 -7.75 7.70
N VAL A 79 0.09 -7.90 7.50
CA VAL A 79 -0.47 -8.54 6.29
C VAL A 79 -0.02 -7.79 5.04
N SER A 80 -0.11 -6.45 5.07
CA SER A 80 0.32 -5.62 3.95
C SER A 80 1.83 -5.54 3.82
N LEU A 81 2.61 -5.57 4.92
CA LEU A 81 4.07 -5.60 4.87
C LEU A 81 4.57 -6.87 4.16
N VAL A 82 4.04 -8.04 4.50
CA VAL A 82 4.40 -9.33 3.88
C VAL A 82 4.03 -9.34 2.39
N MET A 83 2.84 -8.82 2.05
CA MET A 83 2.42 -8.69 0.65
C MET A 83 3.31 -7.73 -0.13
N LEU A 84 3.66 -6.59 0.45
CA LEU A 84 4.51 -5.57 -0.17
C LEU A 84 5.93 -6.10 -0.43
N GLU A 85 6.52 -6.84 0.52
CA GLU A 85 7.82 -7.50 0.33
C GLU A 85 7.77 -8.50 -0.85
N SER A 86 6.75 -9.35 -0.88
CA SER A 86 6.57 -10.35 -1.95
C SER A 86 6.33 -9.70 -3.31
N LEU A 87 5.55 -8.61 -3.34
CA LEU A 87 5.28 -7.83 -4.53
C LEU A 87 6.55 -7.18 -5.08
N HIS A 88 7.35 -6.54 -4.23
CA HIS A 88 8.59 -5.89 -4.63
C HIS A 88 9.61 -6.88 -5.17
N LYS A 89 9.75 -8.07 -4.57
CA LYS A 89 10.57 -9.17 -5.13
C LYS A 89 10.15 -9.58 -6.54
N ARG A 90 8.85 -9.48 -6.86
CA ARG A 90 8.29 -9.82 -8.17
C ARG A 90 8.37 -8.71 -9.22
N TRP A 91 8.62 -7.48 -8.79
CA TRP A 91 8.57 -6.29 -9.64
C TRP A 91 9.97 -5.80 -10.09
N VAL A 92 11.04 -6.32 -9.48
CA VAL A 92 12.41 -6.16 -9.99
C VAL A 92 12.59 -6.88 -11.33
#